data_AF-A0A6I5VD91-F1
#
_entry.id   AF-A0A6I5VD91-F1
#
_cell.length_a   1.000
_cell.length_b   1.000
_cell.length_c   1.000
_cell.angle_alpha   90.00
_cell.angle_beta   90.00
_cell.angle_gamma   90.00
#
_symmetry.space_group_name_H-M   'P 1'
#
loop_
_entity.id
_entity.type
_entity.pdbx_description
1 polymer ?
#
loop_
_entity_poly.entity_id
_entity_poly.type
_entity_poly.pdbx_seq_one_letter_code
_entity_poly.pdbx_strand_id
1 'polypeptide(L)'
;MQLAGPAVSRRVGARRLRPIMGGLLVLLGAVLIFRPFASLAVLILLLVVAFIVAGVSELLRREPNPGVWRYVQGIAYLLAAVFVLVWPGATIRVVALAVAVVLLLGGLADLAIARRVGGTARFNAVVGGGASIVFGLLALTWPDVTVLVVAVVFGARMIIAGVRQLAAFVKGDDVSLWRPRPAAKPPRGGWLRVTGTVLGAALALILVVVSIALHRSTPSPDAFYDPPTSVPTVPGQLVRSEPYTSDEIPAGARAWRILYTTTRDEGRPAVASGLVIAPASALIAGGSGSGEPPSKIIAWAHGTTGFAPGCAPSVLPNGLAAGAMMIEKEVIAQGWTLVATDYVGLGTKGPHPYLIGQGEGRSVIDAVRAARQLKNVSLAQDTVVWGHSQGGHAALWTGILAPAYAPDVKIDGVAALAPASDLPGLIDNLGDFTGGAVFGSFVIAAYTAIYPDVRTSDVVRPGARILSDEMADRCLAEKSVLVSALSAIALDKSIWTGDPDRGAFGQRLKENVPSGPIRAPLLIMQGAVDGLITPAAQARYVKARCEAGYHLDYRTYVGRGHLSVVEPDSPAIPELLAWTTNRFEGEPAKTTC
;
A
#
# COMPACT_ATOMS: atom_id res chain seq x y z
N MET A 1 -40.43 -2.61 70.42
CA MET A 1 -39.28 -3.50 70.20
C MET A 1 -39.05 -3.59 68.69
N GLN A 2 -38.24 -2.68 68.15
CA GLN A 2 -37.92 -2.57 66.71
C GLN A 2 -36.62 -3.33 66.44
N LEU A 3 -36.66 -4.33 65.56
CA LEU A 3 -35.48 -5.02 65.06
C LEU A 3 -34.96 -4.29 63.81
N ALA A 4 -33.75 -3.74 63.93
CA ALA A 4 -32.99 -3.17 62.82
C ALA A 4 -32.31 -4.29 62.01
N GLY A 5 -32.45 -4.24 60.67
CA GLY A 5 -31.70 -5.06 59.71
C GLY A 5 -30.77 -4.19 58.84
N PRO A 6 -29.61 -4.71 58.38
CA PRO A 6 -28.47 -3.88 57.97
C PRO A 6 -28.54 -3.44 56.49
N ALA A 7 -28.73 -2.15 56.24
CA ALA A 7 -28.69 -1.54 54.92
C ALA A 7 -27.33 -0.86 54.60
N VAL A 8 -26.22 -1.38 55.11
CA VAL A 8 -24.90 -0.71 55.00
C VAL A 8 -23.96 -1.32 53.93
N SER A 9 -24.18 -2.56 53.46
CA SER A 9 -23.18 -3.21 52.58
C SER A 9 -23.27 -2.84 51.08
N ARG A 10 -24.40 -2.34 50.55
CA ARG A 10 -24.54 -2.04 49.10
C ARG A 10 -23.96 -0.70 48.64
N ARG A 11 -23.76 0.29 49.53
CA ARG A 11 -23.20 1.61 49.16
C ARG A 11 -21.68 1.63 49.04
N VAL A 12 -20.98 0.69 49.68
CA VAL A 12 -19.51 0.64 49.68
C VAL A 12 -18.93 0.08 48.37
N GLY A 13 -19.64 -0.86 47.72
CA GLY A 13 -19.21 -1.47 46.45
C GLY A 13 -19.15 -0.48 45.29
N ALA A 14 -20.15 0.40 45.15
CA ALA A 14 -20.22 1.37 44.06
C ALA A 14 -19.14 2.47 44.15
N ARG A 15 -18.66 2.79 45.36
CA ARG A 15 -17.62 3.81 45.58
C ARG A 15 -16.21 3.30 45.22
N ARG A 16 -15.95 1.99 45.39
CA ARG A 16 -14.67 1.35 45.02
C ARG A 16 -14.55 1.03 43.53
N LEU A 17 -15.66 0.85 42.81
CA LEU A 17 -15.64 0.59 41.35
C LEU A 17 -15.35 1.83 40.49
N ARG A 18 -15.61 3.04 41.00
CA ARG A 18 -15.43 4.30 40.25
C ARG A 18 -14.00 4.59 39.78
N PRO A 19 -12.94 4.48 40.61
CA PRO A 19 -11.58 4.69 40.15
C PRO A 19 -11.13 3.62 39.15
N ILE A 20 -11.58 2.38 39.32
CA ILE A 20 -11.31 1.27 38.40
C ILE A 20 -11.94 1.56 37.03
N MET A 21 -13.19 1.99 37.01
CA MET A 21 -13.92 2.36 35.80
C MET A 21 -13.33 3.60 35.13
N GLY A 22 -12.97 4.62 35.91
CA GLY A 22 -12.29 5.82 35.42
C GLY A 22 -10.93 5.51 34.79
N GLY A 23 -10.13 4.65 35.42
CA GLY A 23 -8.87 4.16 34.88
C GLY A 23 -9.05 3.35 33.59
N LEU A 24 -10.02 2.44 33.56
CA LEU A 24 -10.37 1.68 32.35
C LEU A 24 -10.77 2.59 31.18
N LEU A 25 -11.59 3.62 31.41
CA LEU A 25 -12.00 4.57 30.38
C LEU A 25 -10.81 5.36 29.80
N VAL A 26 -9.85 5.76 30.64
CA VAL A 26 -8.61 6.42 30.18
C VAL A 26 -7.76 5.47 29.36
N LEU A 27 -7.61 4.22 29.81
CA LEU A 27 -6.77 3.21 29.16
C LEU A 27 -7.36 2.79 27.80
N LEU A 28 -8.67 2.53 27.73
CA LEU A 28 -9.39 2.28 26.47
C LEU A 28 -9.33 3.47 25.52
N GLY A 29 -9.52 4.70 26.03
CA GLY A 29 -9.44 5.91 25.22
C GLY A 29 -8.03 6.16 24.66
N ALA A 30 -6.98 5.84 25.43
CA ALA A 30 -5.59 5.91 24.97
C ALA A 30 -5.29 4.85 23.91
N VAL A 31 -5.76 3.61 24.08
CA VAL A 31 -5.61 2.54 23.09
C VAL A 31 -6.29 2.90 21.76
N LEU A 32 -7.48 3.51 21.82
CA LEU A 32 -8.19 3.97 20.62
C LEU A 32 -7.44 5.07 19.84
N ILE A 33 -6.75 5.99 20.55
CA ILE A 33 -6.00 7.09 19.93
C ILE A 33 -4.64 6.63 19.39
N PHE A 34 -3.88 5.85 20.17
CA PHE A 34 -2.50 5.48 19.83
C PHE A 34 -2.40 4.22 18.96
N ARG A 35 -3.49 3.44 18.85
CA ARG A 35 -3.57 2.26 17.97
C ARG A 35 -4.90 2.20 17.20
N PRO A 36 -5.20 3.19 16.34
CA PRO A 36 -6.51 3.33 15.68
C PRO A 36 -6.87 2.18 14.73
N PHE A 37 -5.89 1.42 14.24
CA PHE A 37 -6.13 0.28 13.35
C PHE A 37 -6.12 -1.07 14.08
N ALA A 38 -5.32 -1.23 15.15
CA ALA A 38 -5.47 -2.37 16.07
C ALA A 38 -6.77 -2.30 16.88
N SER A 39 -7.39 -1.12 16.94
CA SER A 39 -8.64 -0.89 17.62
C SER A 39 -9.88 -1.20 16.78
N LEU A 40 -9.77 -1.61 15.51
CA LEU A 40 -10.94 -2.03 14.72
C LEU A 40 -11.56 -3.31 15.29
N ALA A 41 -10.73 -4.33 15.56
CA ALA A 41 -11.16 -5.56 16.21
C ALA A 41 -11.68 -5.31 17.64
N VAL A 42 -11.04 -4.39 18.36
CA VAL A 42 -11.46 -3.98 19.71
C VAL A 42 -12.78 -3.21 19.67
N LEU A 43 -12.98 -2.32 18.71
CA LEU A 43 -14.19 -1.52 18.52
C LEU A 43 -15.37 -2.41 18.12
N ILE A 44 -15.15 -3.34 17.18
CA ILE A 44 -16.13 -4.37 16.80
C ILE A 44 -16.48 -5.22 18.03
N LEU A 45 -15.49 -5.70 18.78
CA LEU A 45 -15.71 -6.47 20.00
C LEU A 45 -16.51 -5.68 21.05
N LEU A 46 -16.17 -4.40 21.26
CA LEU A 46 -16.88 -3.52 22.18
C LEU A 46 -18.32 -3.26 21.73
N LEU A 47 -18.56 -3.08 20.42
CA LEU A 47 -19.90 -2.95 19.84
C LEU A 47 -20.74 -4.22 20.03
N VAL A 48 -20.16 -5.38 19.75
CA VAL A 48 -20.80 -6.69 19.97
C VAL A 48 -21.15 -6.86 21.44
N VAL A 49 -20.19 -6.62 22.35
CA VAL A 49 -20.41 -6.71 23.79
C VAL A 49 -21.48 -5.70 24.24
N ALA A 50 -21.45 -4.47 23.74
CA ALA A 50 -22.45 -3.45 24.07
C ALA A 50 -23.86 -3.84 23.60
N PHE A 51 -24.00 -4.37 22.39
CA PHE A 51 -25.29 -4.84 21.87
C PHE A 51 -25.81 -6.09 22.61
N ILE A 52 -24.92 -7.02 22.97
CA ILE A 52 -25.29 -8.18 23.80
C ILE A 52 -25.76 -7.71 25.17
N VAL A 53 -24.99 -6.83 25.84
CA VAL A 53 -25.35 -6.29 27.15
C VAL A 53 -26.66 -5.51 27.08
N ALA A 54 -26.88 -4.69 26.04
CA ALA A 54 -28.12 -3.96 25.83
C ALA A 54 -29.32 -4.89 25.60
N GLY A 55 -29.19 -5.87 24.70
CA GLY A 55 -30.25 -6.84 24.39
C GLY A 55 -30.61 -7.70 25.60
N VAL A 56 -29.61 -8.26 26.30
CA VAL A 56 -29.82 -9.07 27.51
C VAL A 56 -30.41 -8.21 28.64
N SER A 57 -29.92 -6.98 28.84
CA SER A 57 -30.47 -6.08 29.86
C SER A 57 -31.93 -5.71 29.59
N GLU A 58 -32.30 -5.51 28.32
CA GLU A 58 -33.67 -5.20 27.93
C GLU A 58 -34.62 -6.38 28.13
N LEU A 59 -34.16 -7.61 27.83
CA LEU A 59 -34.94 -8.84 28.01
C LEU A 59 -35.09 -9.23 29.49
N LEU A 60 -34.07 -8.98 30.32
CA LEU A 60 -34.06 -9.32 31.74
C LEU A 60 -34.68 -8.26 32.66
N ARG A 61 -34.97 -7.05 32.15
CA ARG A 61 -35.59 -5.98 32.94
C ARG A 61 -36.97 -6.45 33.44
N ARG A 62 -37.21 -6.38 34.75
CA ARG A 62 -38.51 -6.76 35.35
C ARG A 62 -39.39 -5.54 35.44
N GLU A 63 -40.39 -5.46 34.57
CA GLU A 63 -41.47 -4.48 34.66
C GLU A 63 -42.83 -5.17 34.79
N PRO A 64 -43.83 -4.53 35.42
CA PRO A 64 -45.11 -5.17 35.72
C PRO A 64 -45.96 -5.45 34.47
N ASN A 65 -45.70 -4.81 33.33
CA ASN A 65 -46.46 -5.03 32.09
C ASN A 65 -45.62 -4.70 30.83
N PRO A 66 -44.65 -5.57 30.45
CA PRO A 66 -43.77 -5.30 29.33
C PRO A 66 -44.51 -5.44 27.99
N GLY A 67 -44.65 -4.34 27.23
CA GLY A 67 -45.20 -4.40 25.87
C GLY A 67 -44.34 -5.24 24.92
N VAL A 68 -44.97 -5.86 23.90
CA VAL A 68 -44.30 -6.69 22.86
C VAL A 68 -43.09 -6.00 22.24
N TRP A 69 -43.14 -4.68 22.09
CA TRP A 69 -42.06 -3.86 21.53
C TRP A 69 -40.73 -4.01 22.27
N ARG A 70 -40.76 -4.28 23.58
CA ARG A 70 -39.56 -4.49 24.38
C ARG A 70 -38.81 -5.77 23.99
N TYR A 71 -39.55 -6.86 23.77
CA TYR A 71 -38.97 -8.12 23.33
C TYR A 71 -38.41 -8.00 21.91
N VAL A 72 -39.14 -7.30 21.03
CA VAL A 72 -38.67 -6.98 19.67
C VAL A 72 -37.37 -6.18 19.71
N GLN A 73 -37.28 -5.17 20.57
CA GLN A 73 -36.07 -4.34 20.72
C GLN A 73 -34.88 -5.13 21.32
N GLY A 74 -35.12 -5.96 22.34
CA GLY A 74 -34.09 -6.82 22.92
C GLY A 74 -33.53 -7.83 21.91
N ILE A 75 -34.40 -8.47 21.12
CA ILE A 75 -34.02 -9.40 20.05
C ILE A 75 -33.28 -8.64 18.92
N ALA A 76 -33.73 -7.44 18.55
CA ALA A 76 -33.08 -6.62 17.53
C ALA A 76 -31.63 -6.26 17.90
N TYR A 77 -31.34 -5.94 19.17
CA TYR A 77 -29.96 -5.71 19.63
C TYR A 77 -29.10 -6.98 19.53
N LEU A 78 -29.65 -8.15 19.84
CA LEU A 78 -28.91 -9.42 19.70
C LEU A 78 -28.64 -9.75 18.23
N LEU A 79 -29.61 -9.54 17.33
CA LEU A 79 -29.41 -9.70 15.89
C LEU A 79 -28.39 -8.70 15.32
N ALA A 80 -28.39 -7.46 15.82
CA ALA A 80 -27.37 -6.48 15.48
C ALA A 80 -25.97 -6.93 15.94
N ALA A 81 -25.82 -7.52 17.12
CA ALA A 81 -24.54 -8.07 17.57
C ALA A 81 -24.04 -9.19 16.63
N VAL A 82 -24.93 -10.07 16.16
CA VAL A 82 -24.60 -11.11 15.18
C VAL A 82 -24.22 -10.50 13.83
N PHE A 83 -24.97 -9.52 13.34
CA PHE A 83 -24.67 -8.82 12.09
C PHE A 83 -23.29 -8.16 12.10
N VAL A 84 -22.94 -7.49 13.20
CA VAL A 84 -21.62 -6.86 13.38
C VAL A 84 -20.48 -7.89 13.33
N LEU A 85 -20.72 -9.08 13.87
CA LEU A 85 -19.73 -10.15 13.96
C LEU A 85 -19.55 -10.90 12.64
N VAL A 86 -20.63 -11.09 11.88
CA VAL A 86 -20.61 -11.81 10.60
C VAL A 86 -20.13 -10.88 9.47
N TRP A 87 -20.56 -9.61 9.44
CA TRP A 87 -20.25 -8.65 8.36
C TRP A 87 -19.54 -7.38 8.88
N PRO A 88 -18.28 -7.49 9.31
CA PRO A 88 -17.53 -6.35 9.88
C PRO A 88 -17.32 -5.21 8.87
N GLY A 89 -17.08 -5.52 7.59
CA GLY A 89 -16.89 -4.50 6.53
C GLY A 89 -18.15 -3.67 6.24
N ALA A 90 -19.33 -4.30 6.19
CA ALA A 90 -20.60 -3.60 6.02
C ALA A 90 -20.94 -2.76 7.26
N THR A 91 -20.64 -3.29 8.45
CA THR A 91 -20.84 -2.59 9.72
C THR A 91 -20.06 -1.29 9.78
N ILE A 92 -18.80 -1.27 9.35
CA ILE A 92 -17.97 -0.06 9.35
C ILE A 92 -18.59 1.02 8.47
N ARG A 93 -19.05 0.68 7.27
CA ARG A 93 -19.71 1.64 6.36
C ARG A 93 -21.01 2.18 6.95
N VAL A 94 -21.81 1.33 7.58
CA VAL A 94 -23.07 1.73 8.23
C VAL A 94 -22.84 2.59 9.47
N VAL A 95 -21.85 2.23 10.31
CA VAL A 95 -21.48 3.01 11.50
C VAL A 95 -20.86 4.34 11.09
N ALA A 96 -19.99 4.37 10.09
CA ALA A 96 -19.42 5.60 9.53
C ALA A 96 -20.53 6.53 9.01
N LEU A 97 -21.47 6.00 8.23
CA LEU A 97 -22.62 6.74 7.73
C LEU A 97 -23.51 7.27 8.87
N ALA A 98 -23.82 6.44 9.86
CA ALA A 98 -24.64 6.83 11.00
C ALA A 98 -23.95 7.92 11.84
N VAL A 99 -22.65 7.79 12.09
CA VAL A 99 -21.86 8.78 12.82
C VAL A 99 -21.77 10.09 12.03
N ALA A 100 -21.57 10.01 10.71
CA ALA A 100 -21.54 11.18 9.84
C ALA A 100 -22.86 11.96 9.91
N VAL A 101 -24.00 11.26 9.81
CA VAL A 101 -25.33 11.86 9.91
C VAL A 101 -25.54 12.50 11.29
N VAL A 102 -25.16 11.83 12.37
CA VAL A 102 -25.26 12.38 13.74
C VAL A 102 -24.41 13.64 13.91
N LEU A 103 -23.19 13.66 13.37
CA LEU A 103 -22.30 14.82 13.43
C LEU A 103 -22.84 16.01 12.62
N LEU A 104 -23.42 15.76 11.44
CA LEU A 104 -24.08 16.78 10.62
C LEU A 104 -25.29 17.38 11.35
N LEU A 105 -26.20 16.54 11.83
CA LEU A 105 -27.41 16.98 12.53
C LEU A 105 -27.09 17.70 13.84
N GLY A 106 -26.13 17.19 14.62
CA GLY A 106 -25.65 17.81 15.84
C GLY A 106 -25.00 19.17 15.58
N GLY A 107 -24.16 19.26 14.56
CA GLY A 107 -23.51 20.52 14.18
C GLY A 107 -24.50 21.58 13.69
N LEU A 108 -25.50 21.18 12.90
CA LEU A 108 -26.59 22.08 12.47
C LEU A 108 -27.43 22.56 13.67
N ALA A 109 -27.71 21.69 14.64
CA ALA A 109 -28.42 22.06 15.86
C ALA A 109 -27.62 23.06 16.71
N ASP A 110 -26.31 22.86 16.86
CA ASP A 110 -25.43 23.78 17.58
C ASP A 110 -25.36 25.16 16.90
N LEU A 111 -25.29 25.20 15.56
CA LEU A 111 -25.36 26.46 14.81
C LEU A 111 -26.73 27.16 14.94
N ALA A 112 -27.82 26.39 15.03
CA ALA A 112 -29.15 26.94 15.27
C ALA A 112 -29.28 27.53 16.68
N ILE A 113 -28.72 26.86 17.70
CA ILE A 113 -28.67 27.33 19.09
C ILE A 113 -27.80 28.59 19.19
N ALA A 114 -26.69 28.67 18.45
CA ALA A 114 -25.80 29.84 18.43
C ALA A 114 -26.50 31.17 18.09
N ARG A 115 -27.63 31.12 17.37
CA ARG A 115 -28.45 32.30 17.06
C ARG A 115 -29.20 32.87 18.27
N ARG A 116 -29.37 32.07 19.33
CA ARG A 116 -30.18 32.39 20.52
C ARG A 116 -29.36 32.67 21.79
N VAL A 117 -28.05 32.41 21.77
CA VAL A 117 -27.14 32.65 22.90
C VAL A 117 -26.08 33.70 22.56
N GLY A 118 -25.57 34.39 23.58
CA GLY A 118 -24.55 35.44 23.45
C GLY A 118 -23.19 35.05 24.05
N GLY A 119 -22.16 35.84 23.75
CA GLY A 119 -20.83 35.72 24.35
C GLY A 119 -20.11 34.41 24.06
N THR A 120 -19.41 33.86 25.06
CA THR A 120 -18.61 32.62 24.94
C THR A 120 -19.43 31.39 24.59
N ALA A 121 -20.71 31.36 24.95
CA ALA A 121 -21.63 30.28 24.58
C ALA A 121 -21.92 30.27 23.07
N ARG A 122 -22.07 31.46 22.46
CA ARG A 122 -22.20 31.60 21.00
C ARG A 122 -20.96 31.14 20.27
N PHE A 123 -19.79 31.58 20.74
CA PHE A 123 -18.51 31.19 20.14
C PHE A 123 -18.31 29.66 20.15
N ASN A 124 -18.55 29.01 21.28
CA ASN A 124 -18.43 27.55 21.38
C ASN A 124 -19.44 26.80 20.49
N ALA A 125 -20.67 27.29 20.38
CA ALA A 125 -21.69 26.71 19.53
C ALA A 125 -21.37 26.88 18.03
N VAL A 126 -20.80 28.02 17.62
CA VAL A 126 -20.35 28.25 16.24
C VAL A 126 -19.15 27.37 15.89
N VAL A 127 -18.12 27.36 16.73
CA VAL A 127 -16.88 26.61 16.48
C VAL A 127 -17.13 25.10 16.57
N GLY A 128 -17.84 24.63 17.60
CA GLY A 128 -18.17 23.22 17.78
C GLY A 128 -19.15 22.70 16.73
N GLY A 129 -20.15 23.51 16.36
CA GLY A 129 -21.11 23.19 15.32
C GLY A 129 -20.46 23.11 13.93
N GLY A 130 -19.61 24.09 13.60
CA GLY A 130 -18.83 24.10 12.37
C GLY A 130 -17.87 22.91 12.27
N ALA A 131 -17.13 22.59 13.33
CA ALA A 131 -16.24 21.43 13.37
C ALA A 131 -17.02 20.11 13.18
N SER A 132 -18.19 19.97 13.82
CA SER A 132 -19.02 18.76 13.70
C SER A 132 -19.56 18.57 12.27
N ILE A 133 -19.92 19.65 11.57
CA ILE A 133 -20.34 19.58 10.17
C ILE A 133 -19.18 19.17 9.27
N VAL A 134 -18.00 19.78 9.45
CA VAL A 134 -16.79 19.42 8.67
C VAL A 134 -16.46 17.93 8.86
N PHE A 135 -16.47 17.44 10.11
CA PHE A 135 -16.25 16.03 10.38
C PHE A 135 -17.34 15.11 9.81
N GLY A 136 -18.59 15.53 9.84
CA GLY A 136 -19.69 14.78 9.23
C GLY A 136 -19.55 14.67 7.70
N LEU A 137 -19.15 15.74 7.02
CA LEU A 137 -18.90 15.73 5.57
C LEU A 137 -17.68 14.87 5.20
N LEU A 138 -16.60 14.96 5.98
CA LEU A 138 -15.43 14.11 5.82
C LEU A 138 -15.77 12.64 6.05
N ALA A 139 -16.62 12.35 7.02
CA ALA A 139 -17.05 10.99 7.32
C ALA A 139 -17.91 10.37 6.20
N LEU A 140 -18.70 11.18 5.48
CA LEU A 140 -19.49 10.73 4.32
C LEU A 140 -18.63 10.50 3.08
N THR A 141 -17.63 11.34 2.89
CA THR A 141 -16.80 11.29 1.69
C THR A 141 -15.71 10.24 1.83
N TRP A 142 -15.10 10.07 3.01
CA TRP A 142 -13.87 9.29 3.23
C TRP A 142 -14.06 8.23 4.35
N PRO A 143 -14.60 7.03 4.05
CA PRO A 143 -14.97 6.01 5.04
C PRO A 143 -13.79 5.52 5.91
N ASP A 144 -12.60 5.39 5.34
CA ASP A 144 -11.43 4.84 6.05
C ASP A 144 -10.83 5.85 7.05
N VAL A 145 -10.90 7.15 6.71
CA VAL A 145 -10.55 8.25 7.61
C VAL A 145 -11.61 8.44 8.69
N THR A 146 -12.87 8.06 8.42
CA THR A 146 -13.94 8.08 9.41
C THR A 146 -13.61 7.21 10.60
N VAL A 147 -13.03 6.03 10.39
CA VAL A 147 -12.64 5.13 11.48
C VAL A 147 -11.58 5.78 12.37
N LEU A 148 -10.57 6.40 11.78
CA LEU A 148 -9.51 7.12 12.49
C LEU A 148 -10.07 8.33 13.26
N VAL A 149 -10.90 9.15 12.61
CA VAL A 149 -11.55 10.32 13.21
C VAL A 149 -12.48 9.91 14.35
N VAL A 150 -13.28 8.86 14.16
CA VAL A 150 -14.17 8.31 15.19
C VAL A 150 -13.36 7.75 16.34
N ALA A 151 -12.30 6.97 16.09
CA ALA A 151 -11.43 6.43 17.12
C ALA A 151 -10.75 7.54 17.95
N VAL A 152 -10.26 8.60 17.30
CA VAL A 152 -9.62 9.73 17.98
C VAL A 152 -10.63 10.57 18.77
N VAL A 153 -11.77 10.92 18.18
CA VAL A 153 -12.81 11.73 18.83
C VAL A 153 -13.47 10.97 19.98
N PHE A 154 -13.79 9.69 19.76
CA PHE A 154 -14.37 8.82 20.78
C PHE A 154 -13.36 8.51 21.89
N GLY A 155 -12.12 8.17 21.53
CA GLY A 155 -11.03 7.95 22.48
C GLY A 155 -10.74 9.18 23.35
N ALA A 156 -10.71 10.38 22.77
CA ALA A 156 -10.53 11.63 23.51
C ALA A 156 -11.70 11.88 24.47
N ARG A 157 -12.94 11.61 24.04
CA ARG A 157 -14.13 11.68 24.91
C ARG A 157 -14.04 10.70 26.08
N MET A 158 -13.57 9.47 25.85
CA MET A 158 -13.41 8.46 26.89
C MET A 158 -12.33 8.85 27.90
N ILE A 159 -11.20 9.40 27.45
CA ILE A 159 -10.16 9.94 28.34
C ILE A 159 -10.73 11.07 29.20
N ILE A 160 -11.42 12.03 28.59
CA ILE A 160 -12.03 13.17 29.32
C ILE A 160 -13.04 12.67 30.35
N ALA A 161 -13.88 11.68 30.00
CA ALA A 161 -14.84 11.09 30.91
C ALA A 161 -14.16 10.33 32.07
N GLY A 162 -13.12 9.55 31.78
CA GLY A 162 -12.35 8.82 32.78
C GLY A 162 -11.60 9.74 33.74
N VAL A 163 -10.94 10.78 33.23
CA VAL A 163 -10.26 11.81 34.05
C VAL A 163 -11.25 12.55 34.94
N ARG A 164 -12.46 12.88 34.45
CA ARG A 164 -13.51 13.49 35.27
C ARG A 164 -13.98 12.58 36.40
N GLN A 165 -14.13 11.27 36.15
CA GLN A 165 -14.49 10.30 37.19
C GLN A 165 -13.40 10.14 38.25
N LEU A 166 -12.13 10.10 37.82
CA LEU A 166 -10.97 10.05 38.72
C LEU A 166 -10.88 11.35 39.55
N ALA A 167 -11.08 12.51 38.93
CA ALA A 167 -11.07 13.80 39.62
C ALA A 167 -12.21 13.95 40.64
N ALA A 168 -13.41 13.44 40.32
CA ALA A 168 -14.55 13.44 41.24
C ALA A 168 -14.33 12.51 42.44
N PHE A 169 -13.64 11.38 42.23
CA PHE A 169 -13.22 10.47 43.30
C PHE A 169 -12.18 11.13 44.23
N VAL A 170 -11.15 11.77 43.67
CA VAL A 170 -10.10 12.48 44.43
C VAL A 170 -10.67 13.67 45.23
N LYS A 171 -11.66 14.38 44.69
CA LYS A 171 -12.33 15.50 45.37
C LYS A 171 -13.38 15.10 46.41
N GLY A 172 -13.70 13.81 46.53
CA GLY A 172 -14.67 13.31 47.51
C GLY A 172 -16.14 13.70 47.25
N ASP A 173 -16.46 14.21 46.06
CA ASP A 173 -17.82 14.66 45.71
C ASP A 173 -18.78 13.46 45.55
N ASP A 174 -19.70 13.30 46.50
CA ASP A 174 -20.83 12.38 46.37
C ASP A 174 -21.87 13.00 45.42
N VAL A 175 -21.69 12.79 44.12
CA VAL A 175 -22.72 13.10 43.13
C VAL A 175 -23.78 12.00 43.18
N SER A 176 -24.89 12.30 43.88
CA SER A 176 -26.09 11.44 43.89
C SER A 176 -26.74 11.46 42.50
N LEU A 177 -26.97 10.30 41.90
CA LEU A 177 -27.62 10.17 40.58
C LEU A 177 -29.11 10.57 40.57
N TRP A 178 -29.74 10.85 41.71
CA TRP A 178 -31.21 10.97 41.85
C TRP A 178 -31.70 12.12 42.77
N ARG A 179 -31.00 13.26 42.81
CA ARG A 179 -31.59 14.52 43.31
C ARG A 179 -31.11 15.72 42.48
N PRO A 180 -32.02 16.55 41.92
CA PRO A 180 -31.64 17.82 41.32
C PRO A 180 -31.08 18.74 42.41
N ARG A 181 -29.84 19.24 42.24
CA ARG A 181 -29.35 20.37 43.05
C ARG A 181 -30.07 21.66 42.59
N PRO A 182 -30.42 22.59 43.49
CA PRO A 182 -30.83 23.92 43.07
C PRO A 182 -29.70 24.59 42.29
N ALA A 183 -30.06 25.42 41.31
CA ALA A 183 -29.14 26.05 40.37
C ALA A 183 -28.05 26.88 41.10
N ALA A 184 -26.86 26.32 41.25
CA ALA A 184 -25.67 27.08 41.62
C ALA A 184 -25.23 27.94 40.43
N LYS A 185 -24.88 29.21 40.71
CA LYS A 185 -24.35 30.17 39.73
C LYS A 185 -23.22 29.52 38.90
N PRO A 186 -23.17 29.76 37.57
CA PRO A 186 -22.21 29.10 36.71
C PRO A 186 -20.78 29.42 37.18
N PRO A 187 -19.89 28.43 37.33
CA PRO A 187 -18.54 28.67 37.79
C PRO A 187 -17.81 29.54 36.76
N ARG A 188 -16.98 30.47 37.25
CA ARG A 188 -16.06 31.34 36.49
C ARG A 188 -14.92 30.53 35.83
N GLY A 189 -15.25 29.48 35.07
CA GLY A 189 -14.33 28.60 34.36
C GLY A 189 -14.48 28.68 32.83
N GLY A 190 -14.86 29.84 32.31
CA GLY A 190 -15.11 30.04 30.88
C GLY A 190 -13.89 29.76 30.00
N TRP A 191 -12.69 30.10 30.48
CA TRP A 191 -11.45 29.90 29.74
C TRP A 191 -11.10 28.43 29.52
N LEU A 192 -11.26 27.56 30.53
CA LEU A 192 -10.99 26.11 30.43
C LEU A 192 -11.94 25.38 29.45
N ARG A 193 -13.15 25.90 29.21
CA ARG A 193 -14.10 25.36 28.23
C ARG A 193 -13.83 25.86 26.81
N VAL A 194 -13.39 27.11 26.68
CA VAL A 194 -12.97 27.70 25.40
C VAL A 194 -11.66 27.05 24.93
N THR A 195 -10.68 26.84 25.81
CA THR A 195 -9.42 26.18 25.46
C THR A 195 -9.63 24.74 24.99
N GLY A 196 -10.49 23.96 25.64
CA GLY A 196 -10.80 22.59 25.21
C GLY A 196 -11.50 22.52 23.84
N THR A 197 -12.38 23.48 23.54
CA THR A 197 -13.10 23.55 22.24
C THR A 197 -12.16 24.01 21.13
N VAL A 198 -11.29 24.99 21.40
CA VAL A 198 -10.26 25.48 20.47
C VAL A 198 -9.21 24.40 20.20
N LEU A 199 -8.75 23.67 21.22
CA LEU A 199 -7.82 22.55 21.06
C LEU A 199 -8.43 21.40 20.26
N GLY A 200 -9.71 21.07 20.50
CA GLY A 200 -10.43 20.07 19.72
C GLY A 200 -10.60 20.45 18.25
N ALA A 201 -10.95 21.72 17.96
CA ALA A 201 -11.06 22.23 16.60
C ALA A 201 -9.69 22.37 15.90
N ALA A 202 -8.63 22.70 16.63
CA ALA A 202 -7.27 22.74 16.10
C ALA A 202 -6.77 21.33 15.76
N LEU A 203 -6.99 20.34 16.64
CA LEU A 203 -6.64 18.94 16.38
C LEU A 203 -7.44 18.38 15.19
N ALA A 204 -8.72 18.72 15.09
CA ALA A 204 -9.55 18.41 13.94
C ALA A 204 -8.94 18.94 12.63
N LEU A 205 -8.64 20.23 12.58
CA LEU A 205 -8.06 20.88 11.42
C LEU A 205 -6.70 20.27 11.06
N ILE A 206 -5.86 19.96 12.05
CA ILE A 206 -4.58 19.28 11.84
C ILE A 206 -4.79 17.90 11.22
N LEU A 207 -5.72 17.09 11.74
CA LEU A 207 -6.02 15.77 11.17
C LEU A 207 -6.56 15.84 9.75
N VAL A 208 -7.39 16.85 9.44
CA VAL A 208 -7.90 17.11 8.08
C VAL A 208 -6.78 17.53 7.15
N VAL A 209 -5.91 18.44 7.58
CA VAL A 209 -4.75 18.90 6.80
C VAL A 209 -3.78 17.74 6.57
N VAL A 210 -3.50 16.93 7.58
CA VAL A 210 -2.66 15.72 7.48
C VAL A 210 -3.30 14.70 6.54
N SER A 211 -4.61 14.46 6.62
CA SER A 211 -5.31 13.52 5.76
C SER A 211 -5.35 13.99 4.29
N ILE A 212 -5.65 15.27 4.03
CA ILE A 212 -5.57 15.88 2.70
C ILE A 212 -4.15 15.83 2.16
N ALA A 213 -3.13 16.09 2.99
CA ALA A 213 -1.72 15.99 2.59
C ALA A 213 -1.34 14.56 2.23
N LEU A 214 -1.75 13.55 3.01
CA LEU A 214 -1.51 12.14 2.72
C LEU A 214 -2.23 11.66 1.44
N HIS A 215 -3.46 12.13 1.17
CA HIS A 215 -4.23 11.74 -0.02
C HIS A 215 -3.81 12.47 -1.30
N ARG A 216 -3.48 13.77 -1.23
CA ARG A 216 -2.91 14.52 -2.37
C ARG A 216 -1.54 13.98 -2.79
N SER A 217 -0.92 13.16 -1.94
CA SER A 217 0.35 12.48 -2.22
C SER A 217 0.18 11.13 -2.91
N THR A 218 -1.05 10.67 -3.18
CA THR A 218 -1.27 9.41 -3.92
C THR A 218 -1.00 9.68 -5.39
N PRO A 219 0.08 9.12 -5.96
CA PRO A 219 0.40 9.34 -7.37
C PRO A 219 -0.74 8.79 -8.23
N SER A 220 -1.18 9.54 -9.23
CA SER A 220 -2.23 9.12 -10.15
C SER A 220 -1.75 9.36 -11.58
N PRO A 221 -1.94 8.39 -12.49
CA PRO A 221 -1.68 8.61 -13.90
C PRO A 221 -2.55 9.76 -14.44
N ASP A 222 -1.98 10.59 -15.31
CA ASP A 222 -2.70 11.62 -16.05
C ASP A 222 -3.27 11.06 -17.38
N ALA A 223 -3.86 11.94 -18.21
CA ALA A 223 -4.48 11.56 -19.48
C ALA A 223 -3.50 10.95 -20.51
N PHE A 224 -2.18 11.10 -20.34
CA PHE A 224 -1.18 10.45 -21.20
C PHE A 224 -1.23 8.93 -21.08
N TYR A 225 -1.71 8.39 -19.97
CA TYR A 225 -1.72 6.96 -19.72
C TYR A 225 -3.02 6.26 -20.13
N ASP A 226 -4.04 7.02 -20.54
CA ASP A 226 -5.31 6.46 -20.98
C ASP A 226 -5.16 5.68 -22.30
N PRO A 227 -5.57 4.41 -22.38
CA PRO A 227 -5.46 3.66 -23.64
C PRO A 227 -6.32 4.32 -24.74
N PRO A 228 -5.94 4.18 -26.03
CA PRO A 228 -6.80 4.60 -27.12
C PRO A 228 -8.10 3.78 -27.11
N THR A 229 -9.17 4.33 -27.71
CA THR A 229 -10.49 3.68 -27.76
C THR A 229 -10.43 2.26 -28.34
N SER A 230 -9.56 2.04 -29.32
CA SER A 230 -9.20 0.73 -29.83
C SER A 230 -7.70 0.50 -29.68
N VAL A 231 -7.31 -0.46 -28.84
CA VAL A 231 -5.91 -0.85 -28.65
C VAL A 231 -5.44 -1.62 -29.89
N PRO A 232 -4.36 -1.18 -30.58
CA PRO A 232 -3.79 -1.94 -31.68
C PRO A 232 -3.35 -3.34 -31.24
N THR A 233 -3.56 -4.34 -32.10
CA THR A 233 -3.27 -5.75 -31.78
C THR A 233 -1.80 -6.11 -31.95
N VAL A 234 -1.02 -5.29 -32.67
CA VAL A 234 0.41 -5.52 -32.90
C VAL A 234 1.17 -5.11 -31.64
N PRO A 235 1.89 -6.02 -30.97
CA PRO A 235 2.67 -5.69 -29.79
C PRO A 235 3.89 -4.82 -30.13
N GLY A 236 4.29 -3.96 -29.21
CA GLY A 236 5.45 -3.07 -29.35
C GLY A 236 5.23 -1.88 -30.26
N GLN A 237 3.99 -1.55 -30.64
CA GLN A 237 3.68 -0.35 -31.41
C GLN A 237 3.69 0.88 -30.50
N LEU A 238 4.42 1.92 -30.90
CA LEU A 238 4.39 3.21 -30.21
C LEU A 238 3.04 3.88 -30.45
N VAL A 239 2.28 4.10 -29.38
CA VAL A 239 0.97 4.77 -29.42
C VAL A 239 1.16 6.27 -29.27
N ARG A 240 1.92 6.69 -28.26
CA ARG A 240 2.21 8.11 -27.94
C ARG A 240 3.59 8.26 -27.32
N SER A 241 4.18 9.44 -27.45
CA SER A 241 5.41 9.82 -26.77
C SER A 241 5.43 11.31 -26.47
N GLU A 242 5.88 11.69 -25.29
CA GLU A 242 6.01 13.09 -24.86
C GLU A 242 7.34 13.30 -24.12
N PRO A 243 7.96 14.49 -24.20
CA PRO A 243 9.12 14.82 -23.37
C PRO A 243 8.81 14.59 -21.89
N TYR A 244 9.77 14.03 -21.16
CA TYR A 244 9.68 13.79 -19.73
C TYR A 244 10.79 14.56 -19.00
N THR A 245 10.44 15.18 -17.88
CA THR A 245 11.35 15.97 -17.05
C THR A 245 11.24 15.54 -15.60
N SER A 246 12.37 15.19 -15.00
CA SER A 246 12.52 14.89 -13.58
C SER A 246 13.94 15.27 -13.15
N ASP A 247 14.13 15.57 -11.87
CA ASP A 247 15.45 15.82 -11.27
C ASP A 247 16.37 14.59 -11.31
N GLU A 248 15.80 13.40 -11.54
CA GLU A 248 16.54 12.15 -11.72
C GLU A 248 17.14 11.99 -13.12
N ILE A 249 16.75 12.81 -14.11
CA ILE A 249 17.29 12.70 -15.47
C ILE A 249 18.72 13.27 -15.50
N PRO A 250 19.73 12.49 -15.94
CA PRO A 250 21.11 12.96 -15.96
C PRO A 250 21.32 14.21 -16.82
N ALA A 251 22.22 15.09 -16.39
CA ALA A 251 22.62 16.25 -17.17
C ALA A 251 23.14 15.83 -18.56
N GLY A 252 22.65 16.49 -19.62
CA GLY A 252 23.00 16.15 -20.99
C GLY A 252 22.22 14.96 -21.59
N ALA A 253 21.33 14.33 -20.82
CA ALA A 253 20.34 13.39 -21.35
C ALA A 253 19.03 14.09 -21.70
N ARG A 254 18.21 13.43 -22.52
CA ARG A 254 16.80 13.77 -22.74
C ARG A 254 15.96 12.55 -22.49
N ALA A 255 14.79 12.76 -21.88
CA ALA A 255 13.86 11.70 -21.57
C ALA A 255 12.52 11.89 -22.29
N TRP A 256 11.86 10.77 -22.56
CA TRP A 256 10.48 10.70 -23.03
C TRP A 256 9.73 9.69 -22.20
N ARG A 257 8.48 10.00 -21.87
CA ARG A 257 7.52 8.97 -21.52
C ARG A 257 6.87 8.45 -22.79
N ILE A 258 6.74 7.13 -22.89
CA ILE A 258 6.13 6.44 -24.02
C ILE A 258 4.92 5.66 -23.56
N LEU A 259 3.93 5.56 -24.44
CA LEU A 259 2.78 4.69 -24.31
C LEU A 259 2.82 3.73 -25.50
N TYR A 260 2.79 2.42 -25.24
CA TYR A 260 3.00 1.43 -26.27
C TYR A 260 2.12 0.19 -26.08
N THR A 261 1.85 -0.53 -27.16
CA THR A 261 1.04 -1.75 -27.11
C THR A 261 1.85 -2.93 -26.61
N THR A 262 1.22 -3.83 -25.87
CA THR A 262 1.81 -5.10 -25.43
C THR A 262 0.72 -6.17 -25.33
N THR A 263 1.09 -7.36 -24.86
CA THR A 263 0.18 -8.51 -24.74
C THR A 263 0.14 -8.99 -23.30
N ARG A 264 -1.06 -9.04 -22.71
CA ARG A 264 -1.29 -9.61 -21.36
C ARG A 264 -1.05 -11.11 -21.33
N ASP A 265 -0.99 -11.66 -20.13
CA ASP A 265 -0.79 -13.09 -19.86
C ASP A 265 -1.78 -13.98 -20.61
N GLU A 266 -3.05 -13.58 -20.66
CA GLU A 266 -4.11 -14.29 -21.38
C GLU A 266 -4.10 -14.12 -22.91
N GLY A 267 -3.08 -13.46 -23.47
CA GLY A 267 -2.94 -13.24 -24.91
C GLY A 267 -3.74 -12.06 -25.46
N ARG A 268 -4.30 -11.20 -24.60
CA ARG A 268 -5.08 -10.03 -25.01
C ARG A 268 -4.20 -8.80 -25.26
N PRO A 269 -4.45 -8.02 -26.32
CA PRO A 269 -3.82 -6.72 -26.52
C PRO A 269 -4.08 -5.79 -25.34
N ALA A 270 -3.04 -5.10 -24.90
CA ALA A 270 -3.09 -4.08 -23.88
C ALA A 270 -2.10 -2.96 -24.20
N VAL A 271 -2.06 -1.96 -23.32
CA VAL A 271 -1.16 -0.83 -23.40
C VAL A 271 -0.36 -0.79 -22.10
N ALA A 272 0.92 -0.51 -22.22
CA ALA A 272 1.82 -0.22 -21.12
C ALA A 272 2.52 1.13 -21.38
N SER A 273 3.10 1.70 -20.33
CA SER A 273 3.92 2.91 -20.42
C SER A 273 5.37 2.62 -20.06
N GLY A 274 6.24 3.60 -20.27
CA GLY A 274 7.63 3.54 -19.86
C GLY A 274 8.37 4.83 -20.14
N LEU A 275 9.66 4.83 -19.83
CA LEU A 275 10.60 5.92 -20.05
C LEU A 275 11.67 5.49 -21.07
N VAL A 276 12.06 6.44 -21.91
CA VAL A 276 13.26 6.34 -22.75
C VAL A 276 14.16 7.51 -22.39
N ILE A 277 15.37 7.24 -21.89
CA ILE A 277 16.34 8.24 -21.46
C ILE A 277 17.60 8.06 -22.31
N ALA A 278 17.85 9.04 -23.19
CA ALA A 278 18.89 8.96 -24.20
C ALA A 278 19.98 10.01 -23.98
N PRO A 279 21.27 9.68 -24.20
CA PRO A 279 22.37 10.63 -24.15
C PRO A 279 22.29 11.60 -25.33
N ALA A 280 22.96 12.75 -25.22
CA ALA A 280 23.02 13.75 -26.29
C ALA A 280 23.48 13.18 -27.65
N SER A 281 24.44 12.24 -27.63
CA SER A 281 24.97 11.58 -28.84
C SER A 281 23.92 10.76 -29.60
N ALA A 282 22.88 10.27 -28.91
CA ALA A 282 21.79 9.51 -29.50
C ALA A 282 20.71 10.39 -30.15
N LEU A 283 20.76 11.71 -29.94
CA LEU A 283 19.71 12.62 -30.41
C LEU A 283 19.85 12.93 -31.90
N ILE A 284 18.74 12.84 -32.63
CA ILE A 284 18.69 13.21 -34.05
C ILE A 284 18.37 14.71 -34.15
N ALA A 285 19.36 15.54 -34.50
CA ALA A 285 19.19 16.99 -34.66
C ALA A 285 18.87 17.36 -36.12
N GLY A 286 17.72 17.98 -36.38
CA GLY A 286 17.49 18.73 -37.63
C GLY A 286 17.43 17.90 -38.93
N GLY A 287 17.15 16.59 -38.86
CA GLY A 287 16.93 15.75 -40.05
C GLY A 287 18.18 15.14 -40.68
N SER A 288 19.38 15.50 -40.24
CA SER A 288 20.59 14.69 -40.40
C SER A 288 20.88 14.01 -39.07
N GLY A 289 21.22 12.71 -39.08
CA GLY A 289 21.66 12.02 -37.85
C GLY A 289 22.79 12.78 -37.14
N SER A 290 23.02 12.50 -35.86
CA SER A 290 24.10 13.12 -35.06
C SER A 290 25.50 12.91 -35.65
N GLY A 291 25.66 12.08 -36.69
CA GLY A 291 26.94 11.60 -37.20
C GLY A 291 27.53 10.47 -36.35
N GLU A 292 26.98 10.26 -35.16
CA GLU A 292 27.35 9.20 -34.21
C GLU A 292 26.66 7.87 -34.56
N PRO A 293 27.25 6.73 -34.20
CA PRO A 293 26.59 5.44 -34.33
C PRO A 293 25.29 5.41 -33.49
N PRO A 294 24.26 4.66 -33.92
CA PRO A 294 23.05 4.48 -33.14
C PRO A 294 23.34 3.97 -31.73
N SER A 295 22.63 4.50 -30.72
CA SER A 295 22.87 4.19 -29.32
C SER A 295 22.39 2.78 -28.97
N LYS A 296 23.24 2.01 -28.31
CA LYS A 296 22.93 0.68 -27.78
C LYS A 296 21.91 0.78 -26.65
N ILE A 297 21.08 -0.24 -26.48
CA ILE A 297 19.91 -0.19 -25.58
C ILE A 297 20.20 -0.97 -24.30
N ILE A 298 19.95 -0.34 -23.15
CA ILE A 298 19.72 -1.02 -21.88
C ILE A 298 18.21 -1.08 -21.68
N ALA A 299 17.64 -2.28 -21.83
CA ALA A 299 16.24 -2.52 -21.51
C ALA A 299 16.14 -2.81 -20.01
N TRP A 300 15.74 -1.82 -19.21
CA TRP A 300 15.77 -1.95 -17.76
C TRP A 300 14.39 -2.26 -17.21
N ALA A 301 14.26 -3.45 -16.65
CA ALA A 301 13.12 -3.92 -15.88
C ALA A 301 13.28 -3.46 -14.42
N HIS A 302 12.46 -2.50 -13.97
CA HIS A 302 12.57 -1.94 -12.62
C HIS A 302 12.15 -2.93 -11.52
N GLY A 303 12.68 -2.72 -10.31
CA GLY A 303 12.27 -3.42 -9.10
C GLY A 303 10.90 -2.97 -8.58
N THR A 304 10.43 -3.56 -7.47
CA THR A 304 9.06 -3.32 -6.99
C THR A 304 8.81 -1.86 -6.63
N THR A 305 7.86 -1.20 -7.33
CA THR A 305 7.35 0.12 -6.95
C THR A 305 5.95 0.07 -6.34
N GLY A 306 5.17 -0.97 -6.62
CA GLY A 306 3.82 -1.21 -6.11
C GLY A 306 2.97 -1.99 -7.12
N PHE A 307 1.68 -2.13 -6.81
CA PHE A 307 0.71 -2.82 -7.69
C PHE A 307 -0.28 -1.86 -8.37
N ALA A 308 -0.67 -0.78 -7.68
CA ALA A 308 -1.62 0.19 -8.22
C ALA A 308 -1.08 0.95 -9.44
N PRO A 309 -1.94 1.39 -10.39
CA PRO A 309 -1.51 2.13 -11.57
C PRO A 309 -0.65 3.37 -11.27
N GLY A 310 -0.91 4.06 -10.15
CA GLY A 310 -0.12 5.21 -9.72
C GLY A 310 1.35 4.90 -9.40
N CYS A 311 1.72 3.64 -9.20
CA CYS A 311 3.05 3.25 -8.79
C CYS A 311 4.04 3.06 -9.95
N ALA A 312 3.66 3.38 -11.18
CA ALA A 312 4.58 3.38 -12.32
C ALA A 312 5.78 4.33 -12.08
N PRO A 313 7.03 3.92 -12.36
CA PRO A 313 8.18 4.81 -12.36
C PRO A 313 7.97 6.10 -13.17
N SER A 314 7.29 6.05 -14.32
CA SER A 314 7.00 7.25 -15.13
C SER A 314 5.95 8.21 -14.52
N VAL A 315 5.23 7.76 -13.48
CA VAL A 315 4.21 8.55 -12.76
C VAL A 315 4.77 9.08 -11.44
N LEU A 316 5.66 8.32 -10.79
CA LEU A 316 6.26 8.68 -9.51
C LEU A 316 7.23 9.86 -9.65
N PRO A 317 7.25 10.80 -8.69
CA PRO A 317 8.20 11.92 -8.71
C PRO A 317 9.68 11.50 -8.69
N ASN A 318 9.99 10.45 -7.91
CA ASN A 318 11.34 9.84 -7.80
C ASN A 318 11.29 8.39 -8.31
N GLY A 319 10.71 8.20 -9.50
CA GLY A 319 10.38 6.89 -10.04
C GLY A 319 11.59 6.03 -10.37
N LEU A 320 12.72 6.62 -10.77
CA LEU A 320 13.92 5.85 -11.06
C LEU A 320 14.49 5.23 -9.78
N ALA A 321 14.69 6.04 -8.74
CA ALA A 321 15.15 5.56 -7.44
C ALA A 321 14.16 4.57 -6.81
N ALA A 322 12.85 4.85 -6.86
CA ALA A 322 11.82 3.95 -6.33
C ALA A 322 11.82 2.58 -7.04
N GLY A 323 12.13 2.56 -8.34
CA GLY A 323 12.28 1.35 -9.14
C GLY A 323 13.65 0.68 -9.05
N ALA A 324 14.52 1.11 -8.12
CA ALA A 324 15.91 0.66 -8.00
C ALA A 324 16.74 0.85 -9.29
N MET A 325 16.41 1.86 -10.09
CA MET A 325 17.14 2.28 -11.28
C MET A 325 18.10 3.43 -10.95
N MET A 326 19.08 3.16 -10.09
CA MET A 326 19.94 4.19 -9.46
C MET A 326 21.28 4.43 -10.17
N ILE A 327 21.53 3.75 -11.29
CA ILE A 327 22.77 3.87 -12.09
C ILE A 327 22.49 4.39 -13.50
N GLU A 328 21.43 5.17 -13.67
CA GLU A 328 21.05 5.80 -14.92
C GLU A 328 22.14 6.76 -15.44
N LYS A 329 22.88 7.41 -14.54
CA LYS A 329 24.00 8.30 -14.89
C LYS A 329 25.14 7.52 -15.54
N GLU A 330 25.47 6.35 -15.02
CA GLU A 330 26.49 5.46 -15.54
C GLU A 330 26.10 4.92 -16.91
N VAL A 331 24.83 4.56 -17.11
CA VAL A 331 24.29 4.13 -18.42
C VAL A 331 24.46 5.24 -19.47
N ILE A 332 24.05 6.47 -19.13
CA ILE A 332 24.17 7.62 -20.02
C ILE A 332 25.64 7.97 -20.29
N ALA A 333 26.52 7.83 -19.30
CA ALA A 333 27.96 8.08 -19.45
C ALA A 333 28.64 7.07 -20.41
N GLN A 334 28.12 5.85 -20.53
CA GLN A 334 28.56 4.87 -21.54
C GLN A 334 28.03 5.16 -22.96
N GLY A 335 27.19 6.18 -23.13
CA GLY A 335 26.54 6.50 -24.40
C GLY A 335 25.39 5.55 -24.77
N TRP A 336 24.89 4.78 -23.80
CA TRP A 336 23.76 3.87 -23.99
C TRP A 336 22.43 4.58 -23.70
N THR A 337 21.37 4.15 -24.38
CA THR A 337 20.02 4.62 -24.12
C THR A 337 19.32 3.66 -23.16
N LEU A 338 18.74 4.20 -22.10
CA LEU A 338 17.94 3.47 -21.13
C LEU A 338 16.48 3.42 -21.61
N VAL A 339 15.93 2.22 -21.78
CA VAL A 339 14.51 1.98 -22.06
C VAL A 339 13.92 1.23 -20.88
N ALA A 340 13.15 1.93 -20.05
CA ALA A 340 12.57 1.39 -18.83
C ALA A 340 11.05 1.28 -18.98
N THR A 341 10.51 0.07 -19.03
CA THR A 341 9.06 -0.10 -19.03
C THR A 341 8.50 0.11 -17.63
N ASP A 342 7.28 0.63 -17.48
CA ASP A 342 6.53 0.55 -16.22
C ASP A 342 5.86 -0.82 -16.02
N TYR A 343 5.84 -1.71 -17.01
CA TYR A 343 4.95 -2.88 -17.14
C TYR A 343 3.48 -2.53 -17.39
N VAL A 344 2.76 -3.45 -18.04
CA VAL A 344 1.30 -3.35 -18.19
C VAL A 344 0.62 -3.26 -16.82
N GLY A 345 -0.40 -2.40 -16.68
CA GLY A 345 -1.16 -2.21 -15.44
C GLY A 345 -0.54 -1.22 -14.44
N LEU A 346 0.74 -0.87 -14.60
CA LEU A 346 1.32 0.32 -13.98
C LEU A 346 1.25 1.47 -14.98
N GLY A 347 0.86 2.65 -14.51
CA GLY A 347 0.50 3.82 -15.32
C GLY A 347 -0.83 3.65 -16.05
N THR A 348 -1.08 2.45 -16.58
CA THR A 348 -2.17 2.11 -17.49
C THR A 348 -3.27 1.29 -16.80
N LYS A 349 -4.43 1.17 -17.45
CA LYS A 349 -5.57 0.41 -16.92
C LYS A 349 -5.32 -1.11 -16.91
N GLY A 350 -5.81 -1.78 -15.87
CA GLY A 350 -5.86 -3.23 -15.71
C GLY A 350 -4.83 -3.73 -14.69
N PRO A 351 -4.83 -5.03 -14.35
CA PRO A 351 -3.94 -5.53 -13.32
C PRO A 351 -2.48 -5.50 -13.78
N HIS A 352 -1.59 -5.15 -12.84
CA HIS A 352 -0.16 -5.31 -12.98
C HIS A 352 0.23 -6.78 -12.73
N PRO A 353 0.93 -7.46 -13.66
CA PRO A 353 1.33 -8.86 -13.52
C PRO A 353 2.54 -9.01 -12.59
N TYR A 354 2.43 -8.53 -11.35
CA TYR A 354 3.52 -8.57 -10.37
C TYR A 354 3.99 -10.00 -10.12
N LEU A 355 5.25 -10.30 -10.49
CA LEU A 355 5.84 -11.64 -10.46
C LEU A 355 5.05 -12.67 -11.28
N ILE A 356 4.50 -12.21 -12.41
CA ILE A 356 3.89 -13.05 -13.44
C ILE A 356 4.65 -12.80 -14.75
N GLY A 357 5.41 -13.81 -15.15
CA GLY A 357 6.53 -13.62 -16.07
C GLY A 357 6.16 -13.30 -17.51
N GLN A 358 5.01 -13.80 -17.99
CA GLN A 358 4.56 -13.55 -19.36
C GLN A 358 4.28 -12.07 -19.58
N GLY A 359 3.48 -11.44 -18.74
CA GLY A 359 3.14 -10.02 -18.83
C GLY A 359 4.32 -9.09 -18.57
N GLU A 360 5.16 -9.38 -17.58
CA GLU A 360 6.36 -8.58 -17.30
C GLU A 360 7.38 -8.64 -18.45
N GLY A 361 7.75 -9.85 -18.89
CA GLY A 361 8.75 -10.02 -19.94
C GLY A 361 8.31 -9.47 -21.29
N ARG A 362 7.03 -9.65 -21.67
CA ARG A 362 6.48 -9.07 -22.91
C ARG A 362 6.49 -7.55 -22.87
N SER A 363 6.17 -6.93 -21.72
CA SER A 363 6.24 -5.48 -21.55
C SER A 363 7.65 -4.94 -21.80
N VAL A 364 8.69 -5.59 -21.24
CA VAL A 364 10.10 -5.19 -21.47
C VAL A 364 10.46 -5.23 -22.95
N ILE A 365 10.12 -6.32 -23.64
CA ILE A 365 10.44 -6.51 -25.06
C ILE A 365 9.71 -5.49 -25.95
N ASP A 366 8.42 -5.29 -25.68
CA ASP A 366 7.58 -4.40 -26.46
C ASP A 366 7.95 -2.93 -26.23
N ALA A 367 8.46 -2.56 -25.05
CA ALA A 367 9.02 -1.25 -24.80
C ALA A 367 10.24 -0.96 -25.70
N VAL A 368 11.12 -1.96 -25.92
CA VAL A 368 12.26 -1.83 -26.83
C VAL A 368 11.79 -1.61 -28.28
N ARG A 369 10.79 -2.39 -28.74
CA ARG A 369 10.18 -2.20 -30.07
C ARG A 369 9.58 -0.81 -30.23
N ALA A 370 8.90 -0.31 -29.20
CA ALA A 370 8.27 1.00 -29.22
C ALA A 370 9.30 2.14 -29.19
N ALA A 371 10.35 2.01 -28.37
CA ALA A 371 11.43 3.00 -28.30
C ALA A 371 12.12 3.19 -29.65
N ARG A 372 12.32 2.11 -30.43
CA ARG A 372 12.89 2.16 -31.79
C ARG A 372 12.03 2.91 -32.81
N GLN A 373 10.77 3.22 -32.49
CA GLN A 373 9.89 4.02 -33.35
C GLN A 373 9.96 5.53 -33.04
N LEU A 374 10.71 5.94 -32.02
CA LEU A 374 10.94 7.36 -31.74
C LEU A 374 11.76 8.01 -32.87
N LYS A 375 11.27 9.14 -33.38
CA LYS A 375 11.89 9.83 -34.53
C LYS A 375 13.09 10.70 -34.18
N ASN A 376 13.29 10.95 -32.91
CA ASN A 376 14.24 11.92 -32.36
C ASN A 376 15.39 11.26 -31.59
N VAL A 377 15.43 9.92 -31.56
CA VAL A 377 16.47 9.13 -30.92
C VAL A 377 16.94 8.06 -31.92
N SER A 378 18.25 7.97 -32.13
CA SER A 378 18.89 6.96 -32.96
C SER A 378 19.27 5.77 -32.10
N LEU A 379 18.61 4.63 -32.29
CA LEU A 379 18.81 3.41 -31.50
C LEU A 379 19.34 2.25 -32.34
N ALA A 380 20.32 1.53 -31.80
CA ALA A 380 20.87 0.32 -32.38
C ALA A 380 19.94 -0.88 -32.19
N GLN A 381 20.30 -2.00 -32.83
CA GLN A 381 19.65 -3.28 -32.58
C GLN A 381 20.17 -3.93 -31.29
N ASP A 382 21.40 -3.61 -30.88
CA ASP A 382 22.04 -4.23 -29.74
C ASP A 382 21.34 -3.84 -28.44
N THR A 383 20.88 -4.85 -27.70
CA THR A 383 20.06 -4.70 -26.49
C THR A 383 20.54 -5.65 -25.42
N VAL A 384 20.88 -5.11 -24.25
CA VAL A 384 21.10 -5.90 -23.04
C VAL A 384 19.98 -5.60 -22.06
N VAL A 385 19.41 -6.64 -21.47
CA VAL A 385 18.31 -6.52 -20.51
C VAL A 385 18.88 -6.52 -19.11
N TRP A 386 18.57 -5.49 -18.33
CA TRP A 386 18.90 -5.43 -16.91
C TRP A 386 17.63 -5.50 -16.08
N GLY A 387 17.74 -6.04 -14.87
CA GLY A 387 16.65 -5.89 -13.91
C GLY A 387 17.03 -6.28 -12.50
N HIS A 388 16.34 -5.67 -11.52
CA HIS A 388 16.58 -5.88 -10.09
C HIS A 388 15.32 -6.41 -9.38
N SER A 389 15.45 -7.37 -8.46
CA SER A 389 14.32 -7.86 -7.65
C SER A 389 13.18 -8.43 -8.52
N GLN A 390 11.98 -7.83 -8.49
CA GLN A 390 10.90 -8.07 -9.46
C GLN A 390 11.39 -7.88 -10.91
N GLY A 391 12.11 -6.80 -11.18
CA GLY A 391 12.72 -6.56 -12.48
C GLY A 391 13.75 -7.61 -12.87
N GLY A 392 14.43 -8.22 -11.91
CA GLY A 392 15.33 -9.35 -12.16
C GLY A 392 14.55 -10.58 -12.62
N HIS A 393 13.38 -10.84 -12.03
CA HIS A 393 12.44 -11.86 -12.51
C HIS A 393 11.94 -11.54 -13.93
N ALA A 394 11.53 -10.30 -14.19
CA ALA A 394 11.11 -9.83 -15.51
C ALA A 394 12.23 -9.93 -16.56
N ALA A 395 13.48 -9.65 -16.19
CA ALA A 395 14.65 -9.77 -17.07
C ALA A 395 14.92 -11.22 -17.47
N LEU A 396 14.82 -12.16 -16.51
CA LEU A 396 14.93 -13.60 -16.81
C LEU A 396 13.82 -14.04 -17.76
N TRP A 397 12.57 -13.67 -17.50
CA TRP A 397 11.44 -13.96 -18.38
C TRP A 397 11.57 -13.32 -19.77
N THR A 398 12.13 -12.11 -19.85
CA THR A 398 12.46 -11.46 -21.12
C THR A 398 13.40 -12.34 -21.95
N GLY A 399 14.47 -12.87 -21.34
CA GLY A 399 15.40 -13.78 -21.98
C GLY A 399 14.76 -15.10 -22.45
N ILE A 400 13.77 -15.60 -21.70
CA ILE A 400 13.02 -16.82 -22.03
C ILE A 400 12.10 -16.59 -23.22
N LEU A 401 11.39 -15.46 -23.23
CA LEU A 401 10.32 -15.18 -24.18
C LEU A 401 10.83 -14.65 -25.52
N ALA A 402 11.94 -13.89 -25.52
CA ALA A 402 12.43 -13.19 -26.69
C ALA A 402 12.53 -14.07 -27.96
N PRO A 403 13.11 -15.30 -27.93
CA PRO A 403 13.25 -16.10 -29.15
C PRO A 403 11.94 -16.49 -29.83
N ALA A 404 10.84 -16.60 -29.08
CA ALA A 404 9.54 -17.03 -29.59
C ALA A 404 8.57 -15.86 -29.79
N TYR A 405 8.56 -14.90 -28.86
CA TYR A 405 7.63 -13.75 -28.87
C TYR A 405 8.13 -12.61 -29.75
N ALA A 406 9.45 -12.41 -29.82
CA ALA A 406 10.07 -11.28 -30.50
C ALA A 406 11.43 -11.60 -31.09
N PRO A 407 11.49 -12.50 -32.09
CA PRO A 407 12.75 -12.84 -32.74
C PRO A 407 13.42 -11.66 -33.46
N ASP A 408 12.67 -10.57 -33.70
CA ASP A 408 13.14 -9.28 -34.23
C ASP A 408 13.90 -8.43 -33.20
N VAL A 409 13.79 -8.72 -31.90
CA VAL A 409 14.52 -8.02 -30.84
C VAL A 409 15.77 -8.81 -30.49
N LYS A 410 16.92 -8.36 -30.99
CA LYS A 410 18.24 -8.91 -30.67
C LYS A 410 18.55 -8.66 -29.19
N ILE A 411 18.64 -9.73 -28.39
CA ILE A 411 19.08 -9.69 -26.99
C ILE A 411 20.52 -10.20 -26.91
N ASP A 412 21.47 -9.31 -26.68
CA ASP A 412 22.91 -9.61 -26.57
C ASP A 412 23.29 -10.16 -25.19
N GLY A 413 22.45 -9.92 -24.19
CA GLY A 413 22.64 -10.44 -22.83
C GLY A 413 21.48 -10.11 -21.90
N VAL A 414 21.38 -10.89 -20.83
CA VAL A 414 20.45 -10.68 -19.72
C VAL A 414 21.26 -10.60 -18.43
N ALA A 415 21.12 -9.52 -17.68
CA ALA A 415 21.70 -9.34 -16.36
C ALA A 415 20.59 -9.19 -15.31
N ALA A 416 20.50 -10.14 -14.40
CA ALA A 416 19.48 -10.20 -13.37
C ALA A 416 20.12 -10.01 -11.98
N LEU A 417 19.81 -8.90 -11.32
CA LEU A 417 20.38 -8.53 -10.02
C LEU A 417 19.36 -8.84 -8.90
N ALA A 418 19.77 -9.64 -7.92
CA ALA A 418 18.92 -10.18 -6.86
C ALA A 418 17.52 -10.60 -7.36
N PRO A 419 17.41 -11.43 -8.42
CA PRO A 419 16.14 -11.66 -9.07
C PRO A 419 15.20 -12.49 -8.20
N ALA A 420 13.91 -12.15 -8.18
CA ALA A 420 12.86 -12.98 -7.58
C ALA A 420 12.64 -14.27 -8.39
N SER A 421 13.62 -15.18 -8.35
CA SER A 421 13.73 -16.35 -9.24
C SER A 421 13.26 -17.66 -8.62
N ASP A 422 13.12 -17.72 -7.29
CA ASP A 422 12.50 -18.81 -6.55
C ASP A 422 11.25 -18.26 -5.83
N LEU A 423 10.12 -18.21 -6.55
CA LEU A 423 8.89 -17.58 -6.03
C LEU A 423 8.33 -18.30 -4.78
N PRO A 424 8.26 -19.65 -4.71
CA PRO A 424 7.91 -20.33 -3.46
C PRO A 424 8.83 -19.95 -2.30
N GLY A 425 10.16 -20.00 -2.53
CA GLY A 425 11.14 -19.61 -1.51
C GLY A 425 11.04 -18.14 -1.07
N LEU A 426 10.66 -17.23 -1.98
CA LEU A 426 10.35 -15.85 -1.65
C LEU A 426 9.13 -15.77 -0.72
N ILE A 427 8.02 -16.39 -1.10
CA ILE A 427 6.77 -16.34 -0.34
C ILE A 427 6.93 -16.90 1.07
N ASP A 428 7.68 -17.99 1.22
CA ASP A 428 8.07 -18.55 2.51
C ASP A 428 8.85 -17.52 3.36
N ASN A 429 9.82 -16.83 2.76
CA ASN A 429 10.65 -15.84 3.44
C ASN A 429 9.90 -14.56 3.84
N LEU A 430 8.80 -14.21 3.15
CA LEU A 430 8.04 -12.98 3.44
C LEU A 430 7.42 -12.97 4.85
N GLY A 431 7.24 -14.13 5.49
CA GLY A 431 6.77 -14.20 6.88
C GLY A 431 7.78 -13.65 7.89
N ASP A 432 9.08 -13.82 7.60
CA ASP A 432 10.19 -13.45 8.49
C ASP A 432 10.83 -12.12 8.11
N PHE A 433 10.55 -11.62 6.90
CA PHE A 433 11.05 -10.35 6.42
C PHE A 433 10.22 -9.16 6.93
N THR A 434 10.90 -8.15 7.49
CA THR A 434 10.25 -6.89 7.90
C THR A 434 9.61 -6.22 6.69
N GLY A 435 8.28 -6.05 6.71
CA GLY A 435 7.53 -5.49 5.59
C GLY A 435 7.11 -6.53 4.53
N GLY A 436 7.38 -7.83 4.76
CA GLY A 436 7.03 -8.90 3.82
C GLY A 436 5.53 -9.01 3.52
N ALA A 437 4.66 -8.59 4.44
CA ALA A 437 3.21 -8.49 4.22
C ALA A 437 2.84 -7.55 3.05
N VAL A 438 3.64 -6.51 2.80
CA VAL A 438 3.42 -5.57 1.69
C VAL A 438 3.69 -6.26 0.36
N PHE A 439 4.84 -6.91 0.21
CA PHE A 439 5.17 -7.68 -0.99
C PHE A 439 4.16 -8.82 -1.21
N GLY A 440 3.79 -9.52 -0.13
CA GLY A 440 2.76 -10.57 -0.18
C GLY A 440 1.43 -10.05 -0.71
N SER A 441 1.03 -8.83 -0.31
CA SER A 441 -0.20 -8.20 -0.80
C SER A 441 -0.18 -7.92 -2.31
N PHE A 442 0.97 -7.51 -2.87
CA PHE A 442 1.11 -7.32 -4.31
C PHE A 442 1.01 -8.64 -5.07
N VAL A 443 1.63 -9.71 -4.56
CA VAL A 443 1.50 -11.05 -5.17
C VAL A 443 0.05 -11.52 -5.13
N ILE A 444 -0.64 -11.38 -4.00
CA ILE A 444 -2.05 -11.76 -3.88
C ILE A 444 -2.91 -10.96 -4.87
N ALA A 445 -2.73 -9.64 -4.93
CA ALA A 445 -3.52 -8.77 -5.79
C ALA A 445 -3.33 -9.14 -7.28
N ALA A 446 -2.09 -9.37 -7.71
CA ALA A 446 -1.80 -9.78 -9.08
C ALA A 446 -2.35 -11.18 -9.39
N TYR A 447 -2.08 -12.17 -8.54
CA TYR A 447 -2.44 -13.55 -8.83
C TYR A 447 -3.95 -13.78 -8.79
N THR A 448 -4.68 -13.13 -7.86
CA THR A 448 -6.15 -13.23 -7.81
C THR A 448 -6.84 -12.45 -8.93
N ALA A 449 -6.21 -11.39 -9.46
CA ALA A 449 -6.73 -10.66 -10.60
C ALA A 449 -6.51 -11.38 -11.94
N ILE A 450 -5.40 -12.12 -12.08
CA ILE A 450 -4.98 -12.74 -13.35
C ILE A 450 -5.36 -14.22 -13.44
N TYR A 451 -5.32 -14.97 -12.34
CA TYR A 451 -5.62 -16.40 -12.30
C TYR A 451 -7.00 -16.67 -11.70
N PRO A 452 -8.01 -17.07 -12.50
CA PRO A 452 -9.38 -17.27 -12.01
C PRO A 452 -9.54 -18.39 -10.97
N ASP A 453 -8.58 -19.32 -10.91
CA ASP A 453 -8.52 -20.43 -9.95
C ASP A 453 -7.86 -20.04 -8.62
N VAL A 454 -7.26 -18.84 -8.51
CA VAL A 454 -6.69 -18.31 -7.28
C VAL A 454 -7.67 -17.35 -6.62
N ARG A 455 -8.10 -17.67 -5.39
CA ARG A 455 -9.01 -16.81 -4.63
C ARG A 455 -8.34 -16.26 -3.39
N THR A 456 -8.53 -14.96 -3.12
CA THR A 456 -8.05 -14.30 -1.90
C THR A 456 -8.51 -15.02 -0.63
N SER A 457 -9.71 -15.62 -0.66
CA SER A 457 -10.27 -16.36 0.48
C SER A 457 -9.45 -17.56 0.92
N ASP A 458 -8.76 -18.18 -0.05
CA ASP A 458 -8.08 -19.45 0.12
C ASP A 458 -6.63 -19.21 0.58
N VAL A 459 -6.09 -18.03 0.27
CA VAL A 459 -4.69 -17.67 0.50
C VAL A 459 -4.52 -16.68 1.65
N VAL A 460 -5.51 -15.82 1.91
CA VAL A 460 -5.41 -14.72 2.90
C VAL A 460 -6.40 -14.90 4.04
N ARG A 461 -5.89 -14.77 5.27
CA ARG A 461 -6.70 -14.92 6.49
C ARG A 461 -7.81 -13.87 6.50
N PRO A 462 -9.04 -14.20 6.93
CA PRO A 462 -10.17 -13.26 6.92
C PRO A 462 -9.86 -11.89 7.54
N GLY A 463 -9.13 -11.86 8.65
CA GLY A 463 -8.76 -10.61 9.34
C GLY A 463 -7.69 -9.75 8.64
N ALA A 464 -6.98 -10.30 7.64
CA ALA A 464 -5.92 -9.62 6.92
C ALA A 464 -6.34 -9.14 5.51
N ARG A 465 -7.51 -9.54 5.00
CA ARG A 465 -7.93 -9.26 3.61
C ARG A 465 -8.01 -7.77 3.30
N ILE A 466 -8.73 -7.00 4.14
CA ILE A 466 -8.88 -5.55 3.95
C ILE A 466 -7.52 -4.85 3.99
N LEU A 467 -6.67 -5.21 4.95
CA LEU A 467 -5.33 -4.63 5.07
C LEU A 467 -4.43 -5.03 3.90
N SER A 468 -4.57 -6.25 3.36
CA SER A 468 -3.88 -6.68 2.15
C SER A 468 -4.27 -5.83 0.96
N ASP A 469 -5.57 -5.61 0.74
CA ASP A 469 -6.06 -4.77 -0.36
C ASP A 469 -5.57 -3.31 -0.21
N GLU A 470 -5.65 -2.75 1.00
CA GLU A 470 -5.12 -1.41 1.29
C GLU A 470 -3.60 -1.29 1.11
N MET A 471 -2.83 -2.33 1.42
CA MET A 471 -1.39 -2.36 1.18
C MET A 471 -1.10 -2.42 -0.32
N ALA A 472 -1.86 -3.20 -1.08
CA ALA A 472 -1.69 -3.34 -2.53
C ALA A 472 -1.98 -2.03 -3.29
N ASP A 473 -2.88 -1.19 -2.77
CA ASP A 473 -3.20 0.13 -3.34
C ASP A 473 -2.13 1.20 -3.07
N ARG A 474 -1.07 0.89 -2.30
CA ARG A 474 0.01 1.83 -1.96
C ARG A 474 1.30 1.51 -2.70
N CYS A 475 2.06 2.56 -3.02
CA CYS A 475 3.38 2.43 -3.61
C CYS A 475 4.47 2.26 -2.54
N LEU A 476 5.67 1.80 -2.94
CA LEU A 476 6.87 1.69 -2.10
C LEU A 476 7.75 2.97 -2.10
N ALA A 477 7.21 4.13 -2.49
CA ALA A 477 7.94 5.41 -2.41
C ALA A 477 8.09 5.90 -0.95
N GLU A 478 9.17 6.64 -0.64
CA GLU A 478 9.65 6.94 0.74
C GLU A 478 8.56 7.31 1.77
N LYS A 479 7.55 8.10 1.38
CA LYS A 479 6.48 8.55 2.31
C LYS A 479 5.43 7.47 2.59
N SER A 480 5.15 6.59 1.63
CA SER A 480 4.20 5.48 1.80
C SER A 480 4.85 4.26 2.46
N VAL A 481 6.16 4.08 2.34
CA VAL A 481 6.91 3.00 3.05
C VAL A 481 6.74 3.09 4.56
N LEU A 482 6.79 4.30 5.15
CA LEU A 482 6.59 4.48 6.60
C LEU A 482 5.18 4.04 7.04
N VAL A 483 4.15 4.35 6.25
CA VAL A 483 2.76 3.99 6.56
C VAL A 483 2.51 2.49 6.31
N SER A 484 3.10 1.93 5.26
CA SER A 484 3.05 0.51 4.94
C SER A 484 3.84 -0.34 5.94
N ALA A 485 4.98 0.16 6.43
CA ALA A 485 5.75 -0.45 7.52
C ALA A 485 4.96 -0.44 8.82
N LEU A 486 4.27 0.66 9.17
CA LEU A 486 3.37 0.71 10.32
C LEU A 486 2.19 -0.26 10.17
N SER A 487 1.67 -0.44 8.96
CA SER A 487 0.59 -1.39 8.65
C SER A 487 1.08 -2.84 8.76
N ALA A 488 2.29 -3.13 8.29
CA ALA A 488 2.94 -4.42 8.42
C ALA A 488 3.32 -4.76 9.88
N ILE A 489 3.79 -3.78 10.66
CA ILE A 489 4.03 -3.93 12.10
C ILE A 489 2.73 -4.15 12.87
N ALA A 490 1.61 -3.59 12.40
CA ALA A 490 0.28 -3.84 12.98
C ALA A 490 -0.23 -5.27 12.69
N LEU A 491 0.27 -5.91 11.63
CA LEU A 491 0.08 -7.33 11.35
C LEU A 491 1.09 -8.15 12.18
N ASP A 492 0.76 -8.37 13.45
CA ASP A 492 1.54 -9.20 14.41
C ASP A 492 1.68 -10.69 13.96
N LYS A 493 1.12 -11.06 12.80
CA LYS A 493 1.10 -12.40 12.20
C LYS A 493 1.14 -12.29 10.67
N SER A 494 1.67 -13.32 10.02
CA SER A 494 1.64 -13.43 8.55
C SER A 494 0.23 -13.22 7.96
N ILE A 495 0.15 -12.78 6.71
CA ILE A 495 -1.13 -12.58 6.01
C ILE A 495 -1.75 -13.92 5.52
N TRP A 496 -0.93 -14.96 5.40
CA TRP A 496 -1.27 -16.23 4.75
C TRP A 496 -2.24 -17.09 5.56
N THR A 497 -3.24 -17.69 4.90
CA THR A 497 -4.06 -18.76 5.47
C THR A 497 -3.29 -20.08 5.34
N GLY A 498 -2.64 -20.51 6.43
CA GLY A 498 -1.85 -21.73 6.39
C GLY A 498 -0.61 -21.59 5.49
N ASP A 499 -0.32 -22.65 4.74
CA ASP A 499 0.85 -22.75 3.87
C ASP A 499 0.50 -22.21 2.46
N PRO A 500 1.10 -21.07 2.04
CA PRO A 500 0.81 -20.44 0.75
C PRO A 500 1.36 -21.22 -0.46
N ASP A 501 2.25 -22.19 -0.27
CA ASP A 501 2.83 -22.98 -1.37
C ASP A 501 1.94 -24.15 -1.84
N ARG A 502 0.70 -24.19 -1.33
CA ARG A 502 -0.29 -25.22 -1.63
C ARG A 502 -1.42 -24.72 -2.53
N GLY A 503 -2.18 -25.68 -3.07
CA GLY A 503 -3.34 -25.41 -3.92
C GLY A 503 -2.99 -24.70 -5.24
N ALA A 504 -3.98 -24.00 -5.80
CA ALA A 504 -3.82 -23.28 -7.06
C ALA A 504 -2.77 -22.16 -6.96
N PHE A 505 -2.72 -21.43 -5.83
CA PHE A 505 -1.76 -20.34 -5.66
C PHE A 505 -0.31 -20.82 -5.71
N GLY A 506 0.04 -21.85 -4.94
CA GLY A 506 1.37 -22.47 -4.99
C GLY A 506 1.73 -23.07 -6.34
N GLN A 507 0.75 -23.60 -7.09
CA GLN A 507 0.96 -24.07 -8.45
C GLN A 507 1.30 -22.90 -9.39
N ARG A 508 0.53 -21.80 -9.34
CA ARG A 508 0.81 -20.61 -10.14
C ARG A 508 2.16 -19.97 -9.80
N LEU A 509 2.57 -19.97 -8.53
CA LEU A 509 3.90 -19.49 -8.14
C LEU A 509 5.00 -20.32 -8.83
N LYS A 510 4.87 -21.65 -8.85
CA LYS A 510 5.82 -22.55 -9.52
C LYS A 510 5.84 -22.37 -11.04
N GLU A 511 4.67 -22.13 -11.65
CA GLU A 511 4.58 -21.85 -13.10
C GLU A 511 5.26 -20.54 -13.49
N ASN A 512 5.36 -19.57 -12.56
CA ASN A 512 6.02 -18.29 -12.78
C ASN A 512 7.50 -18.28 -12.37
N VAL A 513 8.05 -19.38 -11.86
CA VAL A 513 9.51 -19.52 -11.73
C VAL A 513 10.15 -19.47 -13.13
N PRO A 514 11.15 -18.62 -13.39
CA PRO A 514 11.76 -18.47 -14.72
C PRO A 514 12.64 -19.68 -15.08
N SER A 515 12.01 -20.80 -15.45
CA SER A 515 12.68 -22.07 -15.69
C SER A 515 12.85 -22.46 -17.17
N GLY A 516 12.43 -21.58 -18.10
CA GLY A 516 12.57 -21.78 -19.54
C GLY A 516 13.98 -21.45 -20.06
N PRO A 517 14.42 -22.03 -21.18
CA PRO A 517 15.79 -21.81 -21.67
C PRO A 517 16.03 -20.34 -22.07
N ILE A 518 17.19 -19.81 -21.69
CA ILE A 518 17.65 -18.48 -22.10
C ILE A 518 18.82 -18.66 -23.07
N ARG A 519 18.67 -18.20 -24.32
CA ARG A 519 19.70 -18.34 -25.36
C ARG A 519 20.80 -17.28 -25.28
N ALA A 520 20.45 -16.10 -24.77
CA ALA A 520 21.40 -15.02 -24.58
C ALA A 520 22.32 -15.31 -23.39
N PRO A 521 23.56 -14.79 -23.39
CA PRO A 521 24.41 -14.74 -22.21
C PRO A 521 23.67 -14.28 -20.96
N LEU A 522 23.80 -15.01 -19.85
CA LEU A 522 23.12 -14.72 -18.59
C LEU A 522 24.12 -14.37 -17.48
N LEU A 523 23.91 -13.22 -16.83
CA LEU A 523 24.57 -12.81 -15.60
C LEU A 523 23.54 -12.75 -14.47
N ILE A 524 23.85 -13.38 -13.34
CA ILE A 524 23.08 -13.27 -12.10
C ILE A 524 23.99 -12.69 -11.03
N MET A 525 23.55 -11.62 -10.38
CA MET A 525 24.33 -10.90 -9.36
C MET A 525 23.53 -10.87 -8.07
N GLN A 526 24.12 -11.29 -6.95
CA GLN A 526 23.40 -11.45 -5.68
C GLN A 526 24.15 -10.78 -4.53
N GLY A 527 23.45 -10.01 -3.71
CA GLY A 527 23.99 -9.55 -2.43
C GLY A 527 24.14 -10.72 -1.46
N ALA A 528 25.31 -10.89 -0.84
CA ALA A 528 25.59 -12.04 0.02
C ALA A 528 24.84 -12.01 1.37
N VAL A 529 24.27 -10.86 1.75
CA VAL A 529 23.45 -10.68 2.96
C VAL A 529 22.04 -10.18 2.64
N ASP A 530 21.54 -10.51 1.44
CA ASP A 530 20.18 -10.19 1.04
C ASP A 530 19.15 -10.90 1.92
N GLY A 531 18.32 -10.10 2.61
CA GLY A 531 17.28 -10.61 3.49
C GLY A 531 15.92 -10.84 2.82
N LEU A 532 15.71 -10.34 1.60
CA LEU A 532 14.45 -10.48 0.87
C LEU A 532 14.52 -11.61 -0.15
N ILE A 533 15.49 -11.53 -1.06
CA ILE A 533 15.81 -12.61 -2.00
C ILE A 533 17.02 -13.33 -1.43
N THR A 534 16.75 -14.35 -0.61
CA THR A 534 17.83 -14.97 0.18
C THR A 534 18.90 -15.61 -0.72
N PRO A 535 20.19 -15.48 -0.38
CA PRO A 535 21.27 -16.13 -1.12
C PRO A 535 21.09 -17.65 -1.24
N ALA A 536 20.46 -18.28 -0.24
CA ALA A 536 20.15 -19.70 -0.25
C ALA A 536 19.11 -20.05 -1.32
N ALA A 537 18.03 -19.27 -1.45
CA ALA A 537 17.05 -19.44 -2.51
C ALA A 537 17.66 -19.21 -3.90
N GLN A 538 18.45 -18.14 -4.04
CA GLN A 538 19.11 -17.82 -5.30
C GLN A 538 20.12 -18.91 -5.72
N ALA A 539 20.90 -19.44 -4.78
CA ALA A 539 21.85 -20.52 -5.05
C ALA A 539 21.15 -21.82 -5.47
N ARG A 540 19.99 -22.16 -4.90
CA ARG A 540 19.19 -23.30 -5.34
C ARG A 540 18.68 -23.13 -6.76
N TYR A 541 18.15 -21.94 -7.09
CA TYR A 541 17.72 -21.63 -8.44
C TYR A 541 18.87 -21.76 -9.44
N VAL A 542 20.02 -21.12 -9.17
CA VAL A 542 21.22 -21.18 -10.00
C VAL A 542 21.67 -22.62 -10.22
N LYS A 543 21.79 -23.42 -9.16
CA LYS A 543 22.17 -24.83 -9.26
C LYS A 543 21.21 -25.60 -10.17
N ALA A 544 19.91 -25.44 -9.98
CA ALA A 544 18.90 -26.11 -10.82
C ALA A 544 18.95 -25.67 -12.29
N ARG A 545 19.32 -24.40 -12.57
CA ARG A 545 19.53 -23.92 -13.94
C ARG A 545 20.79 -24.50 -14.57
N CYS A 546 21.90 -24.55 -13.82
CA CYS A 546 23.13 -25.20 -14.29
C CYS A 546 22.91 -26.68 -14.61
N GLU A 547 22.21 -27.42 -13.75
CA GLU A 547 21.84 -28.83 -13.99
C GLU A 547 20.91 -29.00 -15.20
N ALA A 548 20.12 -27.98 -15.53
CA ALA A 548 19.28 -27.93 -16.73
C ALA A 548 20.04 -27.46 -17.99
N GLY A 549 21.35 -27.25 -17.93
CA GLY A 549 22.21 -26.92 -19.07
C GLY A 549 22.31 -25.42 -19.40
N TYR A 550 22.00 -24.53 -18.46
CA TYR A 550 22.21 -23.09 -18.67
C TYR A 550 23.70 -22.77 -18.66
N HIS A 551 24.08 -21.77 -19.45
CA HIS A 551 25.38 -21.11 -19.36
C HIS A 551 25.18 -19.75 -18.69
N LEU A 552 25.47 -19.67 -17.40
CA LEU A 552 25.29 -18.44 -16.63
C LEU A 552 26.52 -18.09 -15.78
N ASP A 553 26.77 -16.81 -15.64
CA ASP A 553 27.76 -16.19 -14.75
C ASP A 553 27.02 -15.78 -13.46
N TYR A 554 27.32 -16.42 -12.33
CA TYR A 554 26.73 -16.14 -11.03
C TYR A 554 27.76 -15.51 -10.10
N ARG A 555 27.45 -14.31 -9.61
CA ARG A 555 28.35 -13.52 -8.76
C ARG A 555 27.67 -13.13 -7.47
N THR A 556 28.41 -13.23 -6.38
CA THR A 556 27.95 -12.85 -5.03
C THR A 556 28.80 -11.73 -4.45
N TYR A 557 28.16 -10.72 -3.87
CA TYR A 557 28.83 -9.52 -3.37
C TYR A 557 28.79 -9.45 -1.84
N VAL A 558 29.96 -9.65 -1.21
CA VAL A 558 30.13 -9.62 0.25
C VAL A 558 29.76 -8.25 0.81
N GLY A 559 29.01 -8.23 1.91
CA GLY A 559 28.58 -7.00 2.58
C GLY A 559 27.44 -6.24 1.88
N ARG A 560 26.97 -6.71 0.71
CA ARG A 560 25.83 -6.13 0.01
C ARG A 560 24.55 -6.93 0.28
N GLY A 561 23.45 -6.21 0.52
CA GLY A 561 22.11 -6.74 0.73
C GLY A 561 21.23 -6.57 -0.51
N HIS A 562 19.91 -6.53 -0.31
CA HIS A 562 18.94 -6.50 -1.41
C HIS A 562 19.07 -5.26 -2.31
N LEU A 563 18.97 -4.06 -1.73
CA LEU A 563 19.10 -2.79 -2.47
C LEU A 563 20.55 -2.37 -2.67
N SER A 564 21.42 -2.59 -1.67
CA SER A 564 22.80 -2.11 -1.75
C SER A 564 23.67 -2.82 -2.78
N VAL A 565 23.19 -3.91 -3.40
CA VAL A 565 23.86 -4.52 -4.55
C VAL A 565 23.73 -3.67 -5.83
N VAL A 566 22.70 -2.83 -5.92
CA VAL A 566 22.43 -1.95 -7.09
C VAL A 566 22.63 -0.45 -6.79
N GLU A 567 23.11 -0.11 -5.60
CA GLU A 567 23.52 1.26 -5.27
C GLU A 567 24.79 1.65 -6.04
N PRO A 568 24.98 2.94 -6.39
CA PRO A 568 26.12 3.40 -7.19
C PRO A 568 27.51 3.03 -6.63
N ASP A 569 27.65 2.90 -5.31
CA ASP A 569 28.91 2.53 -4.65
C ASP A 569 29.16 1.01 -4.64
N SER A 570 28.21 0.21 -5.14
CA SER A 570 28.33 -1.24 -5.19
C SER A 570 29.44 -1.67 -6.15
N PRO A 571 30.33 -2.62 -5.74
CA PRO A 571 31.33 -3.19 -6.65
C PRO A 571 30.68 -3.96 -7.82
N ALA A 572 29.39 -4.30 -7.71
CA ALA A 572 28.61 -4.87 -8.80
C ALA A 572 28.50 -3.92 -10.01
N ILE A 573 28.42 -2.60 -9.80
CA ILE A 573 28.14 -1.63 -10.87
C ILE A 573 29.23 -1.63 -11.95
N PRO A 574 30.53 -1.42 -11.64
CA PRO A 574 31.57 -1.46 -12.67
C PRO A 574 31.65 -2.83 -13.37
N GLU A 575 31.37 -3.93 -12.66
CA GLU A 575 31.33 -5.26 -13.24
C GLU A 575 30.15 -5.47 -14.21
N LEU A 576 28.97 -4.94 -13.88
CA LEU A 576 27.78 -4.97 -14.73
C LEU A 576 28.00 -4.18 -16.01
N LEU A 577 28.58 -2.98 -15.90
CA LEU A 577 28.95 -2.15 -17.05
C LEU A 577 29.95 -2.87 -17.95
N ALA A 578 31.05 -3.38 -17.39
CA ALA A 578 32.06 -4.11 -18.16
C ALA A 578 31.49 -5.39 -18.82
N TRP A 579 30.67 -6.15 -18.09
CA TRP A 579 30.02 -7.33 -18.65
C TRP A 579 29.09 -6.96 -19.81
N THR A 580 28.37 -5.85 -19.70
CA THR A 580 27.45 -5.35 -20.73
C THR A 580 28.20 -4.86 -21.96
N THR A 581 29.29 -4.10 -21.78
CA THR A 581 30.19 -3.71 -22.88
C THR A 581 30.67 -4.92 -23.67
N ASN A 582 31.14 -5.95 -22.97
CA ASN A 582 31.59 -7.20 -23.59
C ASN A 582 30.48 -7.88 -24.42
N ARG A 583 29.21 -7.84 -23.98
CA ARG A 583 28.08 -8.37 -24.78
C ARG A 583 27.89 -7.59 -26.06
N PHE A 584 27.93 -6.26 -25.98
CA PHE A 584 27.82 -5.41 -27.14
C PHE A 584 29.01 -5.48 -28.10
N GLU A 585 30.15 -5.97 -27.65
CA GLU A 585 31.36 -6.20 -28.45
C GLU A 585 31.43 -7.64 -29.01
N GLY A 586 30.47 -8.51 -28.65
CA GLY A 586 30.43 -9.90 -29.11
C GLY A 586 31.43 -10.81 -28.39
N GLU A 587 31.99 -10.38 -27.26
CA GLU A 587 32.92 -11.17 -26.47
C GLU A 587 32.22 -12.38 -25.83
N PRO A 588 32.86 -13.56 -25.80
CA PRO A 588 32.29 -14.75 -25.17
C PRO A 588 31.90 -14.52 -23.71
N ALA A 589 30.73 -15.04 -23.33
CA ALA A 589 30.27 -15.01 -21.96
C ALA A 589 30.99 -16.06 -21.11
N LYS A 590 31.37 -15.68 -19.89
CA LYS A 590 31.88 -16.64 -18.90
C LYS A 590 30.72 -17.48 -18.36
N THR A 591 31.02 -18.70 -17.94
CA THR A 591 30.10 -19.56 -17.19
C THR A 591 30.70 -19.90 -15.83
N THR A 592 29.84 -19.99 -14.84
CA THR A 592 30.14 -20.44 -13.47
C THR A 592 29.28 -21.64 -13.04
N CYS A 593 28.40 -22.10 -13.93
CA CYS A 593 28.15 -23.53 -14.05
C CYS A 593 29.47 -24.19 -14.52
#